data_AF-A0A2M7AYI4-F1
#
_entry.id   AF-A0A2M7AYI4-F1
#
_cell.length_a   1.000
_cell.length_b   1.000
_cell.length_c   1.000
_cell.angle_alpha   90.00
_cell.angle_beta   90.00
_cell.angle_gamma   90.00
#
_symmetry.space_group_name_H-M   'P 1'
#
loop_
_entity.id
_entity.type
_entity.pdbx_description
1 polymer ?
#
loop_
_entity_poly.entity_id
_entity_poly.type
_entity_poly.pdbx_seq_one_letter_code
_entity_poly.pdbx_strand_id
1 'polypeptide(L)'
;MIIMLIVTIAVFFTLTAFVWTWIALFLAILFLIAWLLFNYRAGTIGLINSNLRAYFVARSRGLNEDEALAWVIRSRYPISEQKRMEVENLFSGEESLDSEEERVKSLVFMIFCYEQGTPPTFEFTQKMLTKIDEAYQSMSRKYSTSSKAEQTIKSIEDQYLKLKETNPGMDEHWYLANTWLQRYKSTQEAKKKGRGLMNFISYKDTYQFSILESPKSIRALALFIVYKELPMESEKYALEFSEICKTVVKSQQDNTFLPTYKKNNPKTWKKSQKEEDPDFKGAENLNWLIKGLEFKHEHPEEAKKILKEAFLEDIDEE
;
A
#
# COMPACT_ATOMS: atom_id res chain seq x y z
N MET A 1 24.94 21.18 15.74
CA MET A 1 25.66 22.45 15.97
C MET A 1 27.17 22.26 15.98
N ILE A 2 27.73 21.36 16.79
CA ILE A 2 29.20 21.12 16.87
C ILE A 2 29.81 20.77 15.50
N ILE A 3 29.21 19.83 14.76
CA ILE A 3 29.69 19.45 13.42
C ILE A 3 29.76 20.65 12.47
N MET A 4 28.74 21.52 12.51
CA MET A 4 28.70 22.71 11.68
C MET A 4 29.85 23.67 12.01
N LEU A 5 30.12 23.91 13.30
CA LEU A 5 31.25 24.74 13.71
C LEU A 5 32.59 24.16 13.26
N ILE A 6 32.78 22.84 13.38
CA ILE A 6 34.00 22.16 12.92
C ILE A 6 34.19 22.36 11.41
N VAL A 7 33.13 22.17 10.62
CA VAL A 7 33.21 22.35 9.15
C VAL A 7 33.49 23.81 8.79
N THR A 8 32.85 24.78 9.46
CA THR A 8 33.14 26.21 9.24
C THR A 8 34.59 26.55 9.55
N ILE A 9 35.15 26.01 10.63
CA ILE A 9 36.56 26.21 10.98
C ILE A 9 37.48 25.62 9.90
N ALA A 10 37.18 24.42 9.39
CA ALA A 10 37.95 23.81 8.30
C ALA A 10 37.89 24.65 7.00
N VAL A 11 36.71 25.17 6.66
CA VAL A 11 36.52 26.09 5.52
C VAL A 11 37.35 27.36 5.71
N PHE A 12 37.36 27.95 6.91
CA PHE A 12 38.18 29.12 7.21
C PHE A 12 39.67 28.86 6.96
N PHE A 13 40.24 27.80 7.55
CA PHE A 13 41.66 27.47 7.35
C PHE A 13 41.98 27.17 5.88
N THR A 14 41.08 26.51 5.16
CA THR A 14 41.25 26.26 3.72
C THR A 14 41.28 27.57 2.92
N LEU A 15 40.40 28.52 3.23
CA LEU A 15 40.36 29.82 2.55
C LEU A 15 41.60 30.68 2.84
N THR A 16 42.18 30.59 4.04
CA THR A 16 43.39 31.37 4.39
C THR A 16 44.61 31.02 3.54
N ALA A 17 44.62 29.86 2.86
CA ALA A 17 45.68 29.51 1.92
C ALA A 17 45.62 30.31 0.60
N PHE A 18 44.46 30.89 0.26
CA PHE A 18 44.20 31.55 -1.03
C PHE A 18 43.91 33.05 -0.93
N VAL A 19 43.38 33.50 0.21
CA VAL A 19 42.98 34.90 0.43
C VAL A 19 43.47 35.42 1.77
N TRP A 20 43.47 36.75 1.92
CA TRP A 20 43.83 37.43 3.17
C TRP A 20 42.94 36.98 4.34
N THR A 21 43.52 36.86 5.53
CA THR A 21 42.85 36.29 6.71
C THR A 21 41.50 36.94 7.04
N TRP A 22 41.39 38.26 6.93
CA TRP A 22 40.13 38.97 7.18
C TRP A 22 39.05 38.65 6.14
N ILE A 23 39.42 38.45 4.87
CA ILE A 23 38.50 38.04 3.81
C ILE A 23 38.05 36.59 4.03
N ALA A 24 38.98 35.69 4.38
CA ALA A 24 38.67 34.31 4.71
C ALA A 24 37.70 34.21 5.91
N LEU A 25 37.91 35.03 6.96
CA LEU A 25 37.04 35.09 8.12
C LEU A 25 35.63 35.54 7.73
N PHE A 26 35.52 36.63 6.97
CA PHE A 26 34.24 37.13 6.48
C PHE A 26 33.48 36.09 5.66
N LEU A 27 34.14 35.42 4.72
CA LEU A 27 33.54 34.35 3.90
C LEU A 27 33.12 33.14 4.75
N ALA A 28 33.91 32.74 5.75
CA ALA A 28 33.56 31.64 6.65
C ALA A 28 32.32 31.98 7.51
N ILE A 29 32.20 33.23 7.97
CA ILE A 29 31.00 33.70 8.69
C ILE A 29 29.79 33.69 7.76
N LEU A 30 29.90 34.20 6.53
CA LEU A 30 28.81 34.15 5.56
C LEU A 30 28.38 32.70 5.26
N PHE A 31 29.34 31.79 5.13
CA PHE A 31 29.08 30.37 4.94
C PHE A 31 28.34 29.76 6.13
N LEU A 32 28.77 30.06 7.37
CA LEU A 32 28.09 29.61 8.58
C LEU A 32 26.65 30.13 8.65
N ILE A 33 26.43 31.42 8.35
CA ILE A 33 25.10 32.02 8.30
C ILE A 33 24.23 31.33 7.24
N ALA A 34 24.75 31.15 6.04
CA ALA A 34 24.03 30.48 4.95
C ALA A 34 23.66 29.03 5.33
N TRP A 35 24.57 28.30 5.98
CA TRP A 35 24.30 26.94 6.46
C TRP A 35 23.25 26.94 7.57
N LEU A 36 23.37 27.83 8.56
CA LEU A 36 22.37 27.96 9.63
C LEU A 36 20.98 28.22 9.05
N LEU A 37 20.86 29.13 8.09
CA LEU A 37 19.60 29.43 7.39
C LEU A 37 19.08 28.23 6.60
N PHE A 38 19.97 27.49 5.92
CA PHE A 38 19.60 26.28 5.19
C PHE A 38 19.09 25.17 6.12
N ASN A 39 19.79 24.90 7.21
CA ASN A 39 19.39 23.89 8.19
C ASN A 39 18.10 24.29 8.92
N TYR A 40 17.93 25.57 9.25
CA TYR A 40 16.69 26.06 9.82
C TYR A 40 15.52 25.84 8.86
N ARG A 41 15.69 26.19 7.58
CA ARG A 41 14.66 25.96 6.55
C ARG A 41 14.37 24.48 6.34
N ALA A 42 15.39 23.64 6.29
CA ALA A 42 15.25 22.19 6.14
C ALA A 42 14.56 21.55 7.37
N GLY A 43 14.89 22.01 8.58
CA GLY A 43 14.26 21.59 9.82
C GLY A 43 12.77 21.94 9.86
N THR A 44 12.42 23.17 9.49
CA THR A 44 11.04 23.65 9.45
C THR A 44 10.17 22.89 8.44
N ILE A 45 10.64 22.76 7.20
CA ILE A 45 9.91 22.02 6.16
C ILE A 45 9.84 20.53 6.49
N GLY A 46 10.93 19.97 7.03
CA GLY A 46 10.98 18.58 7.49
C GLY A 46 9.97 18.31 8.60
N LEU A 47 9.85 19.22 9.56
CA LEU A 47 8.88 19.12 10.65
C LEU A 47 7.44 19.10 10.12
N ILE A 48 7.07 20.07 9.28
CA ILE A 48 5.73 20.14 8.66
C ILE A 48 5.43 18.83 7.91
N ASN A 49 6.33 18.43 7.01
CA ASN A 49 6.12 17.26 6.17
C ASN A 49 6.05 15.96 6.99
N SER A 50 6.85 15.81 8.05
CA SER A 50 6.84 14.62 8.87
C SER A 50 5.50 14.43 9.60
N ASN A 51 4.94 15.50 10.18
CA ASN A 51 3.67 15.46 10.90
C ASN A 51 2.48 15.24 9.94
N LEU A 52 2.44 15.95 8.82
CA LEU A 52 1.42 15.71 7.79
C LEU A 52 1.48 14.29 7.25
N ARG A 53 2.69 13.75 7.03
CA ARG A 53 2.84 12.36 6.59
C ARG A 53 2.31 11.39 7.63
N ALA A 54 2.59 11.60 8.91
CA ALA A 54 2.05 10.77 9.99
C ALA A 54 0.51 10.77 9.98
N TYR A 55 -0.09 11.94 9.78
CA TYR A 55 -1.55 12.09 9.67
C TYR A 55 -2.11 11.27 8.51
N PHE A 56 -1.63 11.51 7.29
CA PHE A 56 -2.15 10.82 6.11
C PHE A 56 -1.88 9.31 6.14
N VAL A 57 -0.75 8.86 6.72
CA VAL A 57 -0.50 7.43 6.94
C VAL A 57 -1.53 6.84 7.90
N ALA A 58 -1.84 7.52 9.01
CA ALA A 58 -2.87 7.08 9.96
C ALA A 58 -4.25 7.00 9.28
N ARG A 59 -4.68 8.06 8.60
CA ARG A 59 -5.94 8.06 7.83
C ARG A 59 -5.98 6.93 6.80
N SER A 60 -4.86 6.69 6.12
CA SER A 60 -4.75 5.62 5.13
C SER A 60 -4.87 4.21 5.73
N ARG A 61 -4.66 4.05 7.04
CA ARG A 61 -4.87 2.80 7.79
C ARG A 61 -6.29 2.66 8.32
N GLY A 62 -7.20 3.57 7.96
CA GLY A 62 -8.59 3.54 8.37
C GLY A 62 -8.86 4.16 9.74
N LEU A 63 -7.86 4.78 10.38
CA LEU A 63 -8.07 5.52 11.62
C LEU A 63 -9.01 6.69 11.33
N ASN A 64 -9.94 6.96 12.25
CA ASN A 64 -10.79 8.15 12.14
C ASN A 64 -9.94 9.43 12.34
N GLU A 65 -10.55 10.59 12.14
CA GLU A 65 -9.86 11.88 12.22
C GLU A 65 -9.16 12.08 13.58
N ASP A 66 -9.89 11.91 14.69
CA ASP A 66 -9.37 12.15 16.03
C ASP A 66 -8.24 11.17 16.38
N GLU A 67 -8.38 9.90 16.00
CA GLU A 67 -7.34 8.88 16.16
C GLU A 67 -6.08 9.21 15.33
N ALA A 68 -6.26 9.74 14.12
CA ALA A 68 -5.15 10.14 13.26
C ALA A 68 -4.43 11.39 13.79
N LEU A 69 -5.16 12.37 14.35
CA LEU A 69 -4.58 13.54 15.01
C LEU A 69 -3.78 13.11 16.26
N ALA A 70 -4.35 12.24 17.10
CA ALA A 70 -3.64 11.66 18.24
C ALA A 70 -2.39 10.87 17.81
N TRP A 71 -2.47 10.15 16.68
CA TRP A 71 -1.33 9.44 16.11
C TRP A 71 -0.19 10.39 15.71
N VAL A 72 -0.48 11.57 15.15
CA VAL A 72 0.54 12.57 14.82
C VAL A 72 1.32 12.95 16.08
N ILE A 73 0.62 13.30 17.17
CA ILE A 73 1.24 13.71 18.44
C ILE A 73 2.09 12.58 19.02
N ARG A 74 1.56 11.35 19.06
CA ARG A 74 2.30 10.17 19.56
C ARG A 74 3.53 9.86 18.73
N SER A 75 3.43 9.99 17.40
CA SER A 75 4.55 9.75 16.50
C SER A 75 5.66 10.79 16.63
N ARG A 76 5.29 12.05 16.96
CA ARG A 76 6.25 13.13 17.18
C ARG A 76 6.96 13.00 18.53
N TYR A 77 6.26 12.56 19.57
CA TYR A 77 6.77 12.42 20.93
C TYR A 77 6.63 10.98 21.45
N PRO A 78 7.38 10.01 20.89
CA PRO A 78 7.22 8.61 21.26
C PRO A 78 7.61 8.31 22.72
N ILE A 79 8.53 9.09 23.28
CA ILE A 79 9.14 8.84 24.61
C ILE A 79 8.60 9.81 25.68
N SER A 80 8.25 11.04 25.31
CA SER A 80 7.94 12.10 26.27
C SER A 80 6.43 12.25 26.47
N GLU A 81 5.90 11.60 27.50
CA GLU A 81 4.48 11.69 27.85
C GLU A 81 4.05 13.12 28.18
N GLN A 82 4.89 13.84 28.93
CA GLN A 82 4.63 15.23 29.27
C GLN A 82 4.41 16.10 28.02
N LYS A 83 5.29 15.98 27.02
CA LYS A 83 5.15 16.72 25.75
C LYS A 83 3.86 16.36 25.01
N ARG A 84 3.46 15.08 25.03
CA ARG A 84 2.19 14.63 24.44
C ARG A 84 1.01 15.33 25.08
N MET A 85 0.92 15.26 26.41
CA MET A 85 -0.16 15.89 27.18
C MET A 85 -0.19 17.41 26.98
N GLU A 86 0.97 18.08 26.95
CA GLU A 86 1.03 19.53 26.73
C GLU A 86 0.47 19.91 25.35
N VAL A 87 0.88 19.21 24.28
CA VAL A 87 0.37 19.47 22.92
C VAL A 87 -1.10 19.08 22.77
N GLU A 88 -1.54 17.96 23.37
CA GLU A 88 -2.94 17.53 23.38
C GLU A 88 -3.83 18.54 24.10
N ASN A 89 -3.41 19.06 25.24
CA ASN A 89 -4.15 20.08 25.99
C ASN A 89 -4.23 21.40 25.23
N LEU A 90 -3.13 21.84 24.60
CA LEU A 90 -3.13 23.02 23.74
C LEU A 90 -4.09 22.86 22.55
N PHE A 91 -4.08 21.69 21.92
CA PHE A 91 -4.94 21.41 20.77
C PHE A 91 -6.42 21.26 21.13
N SER A 92 -6.72 20.68 22.30
CA SER A 92 -8.12 20.50 22.77
C SER A 92 -8.80 21.81 23.18
N GLY A 93 -8.02 22.86 23.45
CA GLY A 93 -8.53 24.18 23.80
C GLY A 93 -9.01 25.03 22.61
N GLU A 94 -8.75 24.60 21.37
CA GLU A 94 -9.29 25.23 20.17
C GLU A 94 -10.72 24.71 19.91
N GLU A 95 -11.73 25.47 20.36
CA GLU A 95 -13.13 25.19 20.05
C GLU A 95 -13.43 25.34 18.54
N SER A 96 -14.09 24.31 17.99
CA SER A 96 -14.79 24.25 16.70
C SER A 96 -14.05 24.81 15.48
N LEU A 97 -12.96 24.16 15.07
CA LEU A 97 -12.58 24.20 13.66
C LEU A 97 -13.56 23.32 12.88
N ASP A 98 -14.24 23.92 11.90
CA ASP A 98 -15.36 23.29 11.20
C ASP A 98 -14.93 22.21 10.20
N SER A 99 -13.62 22.13 9.88
CA SER A 99 -13.09 21.19 8.89
C SER A 99 -11.90 20.35 9.39
N GLU A 100 -11.88 19.07 8.98
CA GLU A 100 -10.76 18.13 9.17
C GLU A 100 -9.44 18.77 8.70
N GLU A 101 -9.48 19.48 7.58
CA GLU A 101 -8.34 20.17 6.99
C GLU A 101 -7.75 21.23 7.92
N GLU A 102 -8.59 22.11 8.47
CA GLU A 102 -8.15 23.15 9.40
C GLU A 102 -7.60 22.56 10.69
N ARG A 103 -8.25 21.51 11.24
CA ARG A 103 -7.78 20.80 12.44
C ARG A 103 -6.39 20.23 12.26
N VAL A 104 -6.13 19.58 11.12
CA VAL A 104 -4.80 19.02 10.81
C VAL A 104 -3.75 20.13 10.67
N LYS A 105 -4.06 21.19 9.94
CA LYS A 105 -3.13 22.32 9.75
C LYS A 105 -2.84 23.03 11.06
N SER A 106 -3.85 23.23 11.90
CA SER A 106 -3.70 23.85 13.22
C SER A 106 -2.81 22.99 14.12
N LEU A 107 -3.06 21.68 14.19
CA LEU A 107 -2.20 20.76 14.96
C LEU A 107 -0.73 20.83 14.52
N VAL A 108 -0.48 20.81 13.20
CA VAL A 108 0.88 20.91 12.66
C VAL A 108 1.53 22.25 13.00
N PHE A 109 0.77 23.35 12.96
CA PHE A 109 1.25 24.67 13.36
C PHE A 109 1.54 24.74 14.87
N MET A 110 0.69 24.16 15.73
CA MET A 110 0.94 24.09 17.17
C MET A 110 2.19 23.28 17.50
N ILE A 111 2.38 22.11 16.87
CA ILE A 111 3.60 21.32 17.02
C ILE A 111 4.83 22.13 16.57
N PHE A 112 4.71 22.90 15.50
CA PHE A 112 5.78 23.80 15.06
C PHE A 112 6.09 24.86 16.13
N CYS A 113 5.08 25.57 16.64
CA CYS A 113 5.24 26.58 17.68
C CYS A 113 5.81 26.00 18.97
N TYR A 114 5.42 24.78 19.34
CA TYR A 114 5.92 24.10 20.53
C TYR A 114 7.41 23.74 20.39
N GLU A 115 7.84 23.28 19.20
CA GLU A 115 9.21 22.80 18.99
C GLU A 115 10.20 23.90 18.59
N GLN A 116 9.75 24.96 17.94
CA GLN A 116 10.60 26.06 17.45
C GLN A 116 10.34 27.39 18.17
N GLY A 117 9.36 27.44 19.06
CA GLY A 117 8.85 28.68 19.64
C GLY A 117 7.84 29.38 18.74
N THR A 118 7.12 30.33 19.31
CA THR A 118 6.15 31.16 18.57
C THR A 118 6.89 31.99 17.52
N PRO A 119 6.40 32.02 16.27
CA PRO A 119 6.88 32.96 15.26
C PRO A 119 7.03 34.39 15.80
N PRO A 120 8.15 35.08 15.54
CA PRO A 120 8.39 36.40 16.09
C PRO A 120 7.52 37.49 15.44
N THR A 121 6.99 37.24 14.25
CA THR A 121 6.20 38.21 13.48
C THR A 121 4.97 37.57 12.84
N PHE A 122 3.95 38.40 12.60
CA PHE A 122 2.76 38.00 11.86
C PHE A 122 3.08 37.52 10.44
N GLU A 123 4.00 38.21 9.75
CA GLU A 123 4.43 37.80 8.40
C GLU A 123 5.06 36.41 8.38
N PHE A 124 5.88 36.07 9.40
CA PHE A 124 6.45 34.73 9.51
C PHE A 124 5.35 33.69 9.77
N THR A 125 4.39 34.02 10.62
CA THR A 125 3.21 33.18 10.88
C THR A 125 2.44 32.88 9.59
N GLN A 126 2.12 33.90 8.79
CA GLN A 126 1.42 33.72 7.51
C GLN A 126 2.22 32.87 6.54
N LYS A 127 3.53 33.11 6.41
CA LYS A 127 4.41 32.30 5.55
C LYS A 127 4.45 30.84 5.98
N MET A 128 4.42 30.58 7.29
CA MET A 128 4.37 29.23 7.84
C MET A 128 3.04 28.55 7.55
N LEU A 129 1.92 29.24 7.73
CA LEU A 129 0.59 28.74 7.39
C LEU A 129 0.47 28.42 5.90
N THR A 130 0.99 29.28 5.01
CA THR A 130 1.06 29.00 3.57
C THR A 130 1.88 27.75 3.27
N LYS A 131 3.00 27.53 3.97
CA LYS A 131 3.82 26.32 3.76
C LYS A 131 3.14 25.04 4.27
N ILE A 132 2.41 25.14 5.37
CA ILE A 132 1.58 24.04 5.87
C ILE A 132 0.45 23.74 4.88
N ASP A 133 -0.21 24.76 4.33
CA ASP A 133 -1.24 24.62 3.30
C ASP A 133 -0.71 23.95 2.03
N GLU A 134 0.39 24.45 1.46
CA GLU A 134 1.04 23.85 0.28
C GLU A 134 1.39 22.37 0.50
N ALA A 135 1.96 22.05 1.67
CA ALA A 135 2.33 20.68 2.04
C ALA A 135 1.08 19.81 2.24
N TYR A 136 0.04 20.33 2.88
CA TYR A 136 -1.24 19.65 3.05
C TYR A 136 -1.87 19.35 1.68
N GLN A 137 -1.98 20.31 0.78
CA GLN A 137 -2.54 20.11 -0.56
C GLN A 137 -1.72 19.13 -1.41
N SER A 138 -0.40 19.11 -1.25
CA SER A 138 0.47 18.11 -1.89
C SER A 138 0.20 16.70 -1.35
N MET A 139 0.12 16.54 -0.03
CA MET A 139 -0.14 15.24 0.59
C MET A 139 -1.59 14.78 0.38
N SER A 140 -2.56 15.67 0.57
CA SER A 140 -3.97 15.43 0.25
C SER A 140 -4.06 14.87 -1.15
N ARG A 141 -3.57 15.54 -2.20
CA ARG A 141 -3.59 14.97 -3.57
C ARG A 141 -2.94 13.58 -3.68
N LYS A 142 -1.82 13.36 -2.99
CA LYS A 142 -1.11 12.08 -2.97
C LYS A 142 -1.90 10.96 -2.28
N TYR A 143 -2.76 11.29 -1.31
CA TYR A 143 -3.54 10.34 -0.51
C TYR A 143 -5.06 10.36 -0.81
N SER A 144 -5.56 11.39 -1.51
CA SER A 144 -6.97 11.67 -1.86
C SER A 144 -7.31 11.34 -3.30
N THR A 145 -6.31 11.27 -4.20
CA THR A 145 -6.49 10.43 -5.38
C THR A 145 -6.80 9.05 -4.83
N SER A 146 -8.05 8.58 -5.06
CA SER A 146 -8.51 7.22 -4.77
C SER A 146 -7.29 6.32 -4.88
N SER A 147 -6.87 5.71 -3.76
CA SER A 147 -5.56 5.05 -3.68
C SER A 147 -5.38 4.19 -4.93
N LYS A 148 -4.18 4.07 -5.49
CA LYS A 148 -4.01 3.28 -6.73
C LYS A 148 -4.62 1.88 -6.57
N ALA A 149 -4.65 1.37 -5.34
CA ALA A 149 -5.43 0.23 -4.92
C ALA A 149 -6.94 0.37 -5.15
N GLU A 150 -7.63 1.38 -4.62
CA GLU A 150 -9.06 1.60 -4.86
C GLU A 150 -9.41 1.76 -6.35
N GLN A 151 -8.59 2.50 -7.11
CA GLN A 151 -8.77 2.61 -8.57
C GLN A 151 -8.63 1.25 -9.25
N THR A 152 -7.64 0.46 -8.80
CA THR A 152 -7.41 -0.91 -9.29
C THR A 152 -8.59 -1.81 -8.95
N ILE A 153 -9.08 -1.76 -7.71
CA ILE A 153 -10.20 -2.59 -7.26
C ILE A 153 -11.45 -2.27 -8.06
N LYS A 154 -11.82 -0.99 -8.13
CA LYS A 154 -12.98 -0.53 -8.90
C LYS A 154 -12.86 -0.93 -10.37
N SER A 155 -11.69 -0.75 -10.98
CA SER A 155 -11.45 -1.15 -12.38
C SER A 155 -11.64 -2.66 -12.59
N ILE A 156 -11.27 -3.50 -11.62
CA ILE A 156 -11.42 -4.96 -11.70
C ILE A 156 -12.90 -5.36 -11.53
N GLU A 157 -13.59 -4.74 -10.58
CA GLU A 157 -15.02 -4.95 -10.32
C GLU A 157 -15.87 -4.53 -11.52
N ASP A 158 -15.64 -3.34 -12.08
CA ASP A 158 -16.33 -2.84 -13.28
C ASP A 158 -16.13 -3.77 -14.48
N GLN A 159 -14.91 -4.28 -14.66
CA GLN A 159 -14.58 -5.20 -15.74
C GLN A 159 -15.26 -6.57 -15.57
N TYR A 160 -15.35 -7.07 -14.34
CA TYR A 160 -16.11 -8.28 -14.01
C TYR A 160 -17.61 -8.09 -14.28
N LEU A 161 -18.20 -6.97 -13.86
CA LEU A 161 -19.61 -6.68 -14.11
C LEU A 161 -19.91 -6.63 -15.61
N LYS A 162 -19.06 -5.95 -16.39
CA LYS A 162 -19.15 -5.93 -17.85
C LYS A 162 -19.04 -7.32 -18.47
N LEU A 163 -18.17 -8.19 -17.95
CA LEU A 163 -18.06 -9.59 -18.40
C LEU A 163 -19.33 -10.39 -18.11
N LYS A 164 -19.94 -10.18 -16.94
CA LYS A 164 -21.18 -10.83 -16.51
C LYS A 164 -22.37 -10.41 -17.36
N GLU A 165 -22.45 -9.13 -17.72
CA GLU A 165 -23.47 -8.59 -18.63
C GLU A 165 -23.31 -9.14 -20.05
N THR A 166 -22.09 -9.22 -20.57
CA THR A 166 -21.81 -9.61 -21.96
C THR A 166 -21.81 -11.12 -22.20
N ASN A 167 -21.62 -11.93 -21.16
CA ASN A 167 -21.57 -13.39 -21.25
C ASN A 167 -22.51 -14.01 -20.20
N PRO A 168 -23.83 -13.81 -20.32
CA PRO A 168 -24.76 -14.30 -19.31
C PRO A 168 -24.74 -15.82 -19.20
N GLY A 169 -24.81 -16.33 -17.97
CA GLY A 169 -24.91 -17.76 -17.68
C GLY A 169 -23.57 -18.50 -17.60
N MET A 170 -22.43 -17.82 -17.66
CA MET A 170 -21.15 -18.43 -17.27
C MET A 170 -21.08 -18.61 -15.75
N ASP A 171 -20.18 -19.46 -15.28
CA ASP A 171 -19.97 -19.66 -13.83
C ASP A 171 -18.91 -18.72 -13.26
N GLU A 172 -18.84 -18.67 -11.94
CA GLU A 172 -18.04 -17.68 -11.20
C GLU A 172 -16.55 -17.80 -11.54
N HIS A 173 -16.00 -19.00 -11.60
CA HIS A 173 -14.60 -19.22 -11.95
C HIS A 173 -14.29 -18.70 -13.35
N TRP A 174 -15.19 -18.94 -14.32
CA TRP A 174 -15.00 -18.40 -15.67
C TRP A 174 -14.94 -16.87 -15.65
N TYR A 175 -15.83 -16.19 -14.92
CA TYR A 175 -15.81 -14.73 -14.83
C TYR A 175 -14.52 -14.21 -14.18
N LEU A 176 -14.10 -14.79 -13.04
CA LEU A 176 -12.88 -14.39 -12.35
C LEU A 176 -11.63 -14.59 -13.22
N ALA A 177 -11.49 -15.76 -13.84
CA ALA A 177 -10.36 -16.09 -14.70
C ALA A 177 -10.29 -15.15 -15.92
N ASN A 178 -11.43 -14.81 -16.54
CA ASN A 178 -11.47 -13.88 -17.66
C ASN A 178 -11.24 -12.42 -17.25
N THR A 179 -11.67 -12.03 -16.05
CA THR A 179 -11.33 -10.72 -15.48
C THR A 179 -9.82 -10.59 -15.27
N TRP A 180 -9.20 -11.61 -14.67
CA TRP A 180 -7.76 -11.67 -14.50
C TRP A 180 -7.03 -11.61 -15.85
N LEU A 181 -7.46 -12.41 -16.84
CA LEU A 181 -6.88 -12.42 -18.18
C LEU A 181 -6.94 -11.05 -18.85
N GLN A 182 -8.07 -10.36 -18.79
CA GLN A 182 -8.22 -9.05 -19.41
C GLN A 182 -7.25 -8.01 -18.83
N ARG A 183 -6.90 -8.11 -17.55
CA ARG A 183 -5.87 -7.25 -16.92
C ARG A 183 -4.47 -7.55 -17.45
N TYR A 184 -4.09 -8.82 -17.56
CA TYR A 184 -2.70 -9.21 -17.85
C TYR A 184 -2.42 -9.52 -19.32
N LYS A 185 -3.42 -9.74 -20.17
CA LYS A 185 -3.24 -10.18 -21.57
C LYS A 185 -2.42 -9.23 -22.44
N SER A 186 -2.37 -7.93 -22.10
CA SER A 186 -1.63 -6.92 -22.87
C SER A 186 -0.17 -6.78 -22.45
N THR A 187 0.23 -7.41 -21.34
CA THR A 187 1.60 -7.33 -20.82
C THR A 187 2.59 -8.02 -21.76
N GLN A 188 3.84 -7.55 -21.78
CA GLN A 188 4.90 -8.17 -22.59
C GLN A 188 5.16 -9.62 -22.17
N GLU A 189 5.02 -9.92 -20.88
CA GLU A 189 5.13 -11.27 -20.35
C GLU A 189 4.04 -12.19 -20.91
N ALA A 190 2.78 -11.73 -20.94
CA ALA A 190 1.69 -12.50 -21.53
C ALA A 190 1.90 -12.81 -23.01
N LYS A 191 2.45 -11.84 -23.77
CA LYS A 191 2.79 -12.04 -25.19
C LYS A 191 3.87 -13.11 -25.38
N LYS A 192 4.85 -13.18 -24.47
CA LYS A 192 5.93 -14.18 -24.51
C LYS A 192 5.44 -15.58 -24.10
N LYS A 193 4.61 -15.66 -23.06
CA LYS A 193 4.11 -16.93 -22.49
C LYS A 193 3.07 -17.62 -23.38
N GLY A 194 2.37 -16.87 -24.23
CA GLY A 194 1.35 -17.42 -25.11
C GLY A 194 -0.03 -17.57 -24.43
N ARG A 195 -1.06 -17.79 -25.24
CA ARG A 195 -2.45 -17.79 -24.78
C ARG A 195 -2.79 -18.96 -23.84
N GLY A 196 -2.29 -20.17 -24.13
CA GLY A 196 -2.56 -21.37 -23.33
C GLY A 196 -2.09 -21.21 -21.89
N LEU A 197 -0.82 -20.87 -21.71
CA LEU A 197 -0.23 -20.63 -20.40
C LEU A 197 -0.91 -19.51 -19.62
N MET A 198 -1.24 -18.39 -20.28
CA MET A 198 -1.96 -17.29 -19.61
C MET A 198 -3.35 -17.70 -19.14
N ASN A 199 -4.07 -18.51 -19.94
CA ASN A 199 -5.33 -19.09 -19.51
C ASN A 199 -5.12 -20.02 -18.32
N PHE A 200 -4.15 -20.93 -18.37
CA PHE A 200 -3.86 -21.82 -17.26
C PHE A 200 -3.58 -21.04 -15.96
N ILE A 201 -2.71 -20.02 -16.03
CA ILE A 201 -2.37 -19.18 -14.88
C ILE A 201 -3.62 -18.47 -14.34
N SER A 202 -4.51 -17.96 -15.18
CA SER A 202 -5.68 -17.24 -14.71
C SER A 202 -6.65 -18.13 -13.94
N TYR A 203 -6.92 -19.35 -14.41
CA TYR A 203 -7.72 -20.32 -13.67
C TYR A 203 -7.01 -20.77 -12.39
N LYS A 204 -5.70 -21.04 -12.45
CA LYS A 204 -4.90 -21.41 -11.27
C LYS A 204 -4.85 -20.31 -10.21
N ASP A 205 -4.80 -19.04 -10.59
CA ASP A 205 -4.73 -17.92 -9.63
C ASP A 205 -6.12 -17.54 -9.08
N THR A 206 -7.22 -17.99 -9.71
CA THR A 206 -8.59 -17.57 -9.33
C THR A 206 -9.49 -18.67 -8.78
N TYR A 207 -9.14 -19.96 -8.91
CA TYR A 207 -10.01 -21.06 -8.48
C TYR A 207 -10.42 -20.97 -7.00
N GLN A 208 -9.53 -20.52 -6.11
CA GLN A 208 -9.82 -20.42 -4.68
C GLN A 208 -10.92 -19.40 -4.36
N PHE A 209 -11.04 -18.34 -5.15
CA PHE A 209 -12.05 -17.30 -4.97
C PHE A 209 -13.39 -17.68 -5.61
N SER A 210 -13.40 -18.63 -6.54
CA SER A 210 -14.58 -19.06 -7.28
C SER A 210 -15.61 -19.86 -6.47
N ILE A 211 -15.27 -20.25 -5.24
CA ILE A 211 -16.24 -20.86 -4.31
C ILE A 211 -17.07 -19.80 -3.56
N LEU A 212 -16.67 -18.53 -3.62
CA LEU A 212 -17.38 -17.42 -3.01
C LEU A 212 -18.49 -16.95 -3.95
N GLU A 213 -19.58 -16.42 -3.41
CA GLU A 213 -20.62 -15.77 -4.19
C GLU A 213 -20.27 -14.30 -4.44
N SER A 214 -20.68 -13.76 -5.59
CA SER A 214 -20.57 -12.34 -5.91
C SER A 214 -21.40 -11.50 -4.91
N PRO A 215 -20.90 -10.36 -4.39
CA PRO A 215 -19.69 -9.66 -4.82
C PRO A 215 -18.38 -10.10 -4.14
N LYS A 216 -18.41 -11.03 -3.18
CA LYS A 216 -17.22 -11.42 -2.39
C LYS A 216 -16.13 -12.07 -3.24
N SER A 217 -16.51 -12.87 -4.23
CA SER A 217 -15.59 -13.51 -5.18
C SER A 217 -14.70 -12.51 -5.93
N ILE A 218 -15.31 -11.50 -6.55
CA ILE A 218 -14.59 -10.48 -7.30
C ILE A 218 -13.83 -9.53 -6.38
N ARG A 219 -14.39 -9.20 -5.21
CA ARG A 219 -13.69 -8.40 -4.21
C ARG A 219 -12.41 -9.11 -3.74
N ALA A 220 -12.45 -10.41 -3.46
CA ALA A 220 -11.27 -11.19 -3.11
C ALA A 220 -10.19 -11.14 -4.21
N LEU A 221 -10.59 -11.34 -5.48
CA LEU A 221 -9.68 -11.25 -6.63
C LEU A 221 -9.05 -9.86 -6.74
N ALA A 222 -9.84 -8.80 -6.57
CA ALA A 222 -9.36 -7.42 -6.64
C ALA A 222 -8.32 -7.13 -5.55
N LEU A 223 -8.60 -7.51 -4.30
CA LEU A 223 -7.67 -7.37 -3.18
C LEU A 223 -6.40 -8.19 -3.37
N PHE A 224 -6.50 -9.41 -3.93
CA PHE A 224 -5.34 -10.24 -4.27
C PHE A 224 -4.47 -9.58 -5.35
N ILE A 225 -5.07 -8.93 -6.34
CA ILE A 225 -4.32 -8.18 -7.37
C ILE A 225 -3.63 -6.95 -6.75
N VAL A 226 -4.30 -6.23 -5.84
CA VAL A 226 -3.66 -5.13 -5.09
C VAL A 226 -2.46 -5.64 -4.28
N TYR A 227 -2.57 -6.80 -3.63
CA TYR A 227 -1.43 -7.44 -2.95
C TYR A 227 -0.26 -7.71 -3.89
N LYS A 228 -0.51 -8.24 -5.09
CA LYS A 228 0.54 -8.56 -6.07
C LYS A 228 1.20 -7.31 -6.68
N GLU A 229 0.41 -6.26 -6.95
CA GLU A 229 0.89 -5.10 -7.72
C GLU A 229 1.25 -3.88 -6.87
N LEU A 230 0.63 -3.75 -5.71
CA LEU A 230 0.74 -2.59 -4.82
C LEU A 230 0.91 -3.05 -3.36
N PRO A 231 1.99 -3.78 -3.03
CA PRO A 231 2.16 -4.43 -1.72
C PRO A 231 2.05 -3.44 -0.55
N MET A 232 2.60 -2.23 -0.70
CA MET A 232 2.50 -1.18 0.33
C MET A 232 1.07 -0.67 0.56
N GLU A 233 0.21 -0.69 -0.48
CA GLU A 233 -1.20 -0.28 -0.33
C GLU A 233 -2.08 -1.44 0.15
N SER A 234 -1.64 -2.69 -0.08
CA SER A 234 -2.40 -3.89 0.27
C SER A 234 -2.59 -4.09 1.78
N GLU A 235 -1.68 -3.58 2.61
CA GLU A 235 -1.76 -3.67 4.08
C GLU A 235 -3.09 -3.13 4.62
N LYS A 236 -3.65 -2.09 3.97
CA LYS A 236 -4.92 -1.46 4.34
C LYS A 236 -6.11 -2.42 4.24
N TYR A 237 -6.02 -3.38 3.33
CA TYR A 237 -7.10 -4.32 3.03
C TYR A 237 -6.82 -5.72 3.59
N ALA A 238 -5.75 -5.89 4.39
CA ALA A 238 -5.37 -7.20 4.92
C ALA A 238 -6.49 -7.84 5.78
N LEU A 239 -7.14 -7.04 6.63
CA LEU A 239 -8.27 -7.50 7.44
C LEU A 239 -9.49 -7.87 6.59
N GLU A 240 -9.83 -7.03 5.60
CA GLU A 240 -10.95 -7.29 4.68
C GLU A 240 -10.72 -8.57 3.88
N PHE A 241 -9.52 -8.71 3.29
CA PHE A 241 -9.13 -9.88 2.52
C PHE A 241 -9.15 -11.14 3.39
N SER A 242 -8.61 -11.07 4.61
CA SER A 242 -8.65 -12.17 5.58
C SER A 242 -10.08 -12.61 5.88
N GLU A 243 -10.98 -11.66 6.17
CA GLU A 243 -12.39 -11.94 6.46
C GLU A 243 -13.08 -12.64 5.29
N ILE A 244 -12.89 -12.16 4.07
CA ILE A 244 -13.45 -12.79 2.87
C ILE A 244 -12.88 -14.21 2.70
N CYS A 245 -11.57 -14.38 2.88
CA CYS A 245 -10.89 -15.65 2.72
C CYS A 245 -11.15 -16.66 3.85
N LYS A 246 -11.75 -16.28 4.99
CA LYS A 246 -12.15 -17.23 6.05
C LYS A 246 -13.02 -18.36 5.51
N THR A 247 -13.92 -18.07 4.58
CA THR A 247 -14.78 -19.09 3.95
C THR A 247 -13.96 -20.07 3.12
N VAL A 248 -12.96 -19.57 2.38
CA VAL A 248 -12.03 -20.39 1.60
C VAL A 248 -11.23 -21.31 2.52
N VAL A 249 -10.59 -20.74 3.54
CA VAL A 249 -9.78 -21.49 4.51
C VAL A 249 -10.63 -22.55 5.21
N LYS A 250 -11.82 -22.19 5.70
CA LYS A 250 -12.73 -23.13 6.37
C LYS A 250 -13.13 -24.28 5.44
N SER A 251 -13.48 -23.99 4.19
CA SER A 251 -13.86 -25.05 3.24
C SER A 251 -12.71 -26.01 2.92
N GLN A 252 -11.46 -25.52 2.94
CA GLN A 252 -10.28 -26.36 2.76
C GLN A 252 -10.03 -27.24 4.00
N GLN A 253 -10.19 -26.69 5.21
CA GLN A 253 -10.05 -27.43 6.48
C GLN A 253 -11.12 -28.51 6.65
N ASP A 254 -12.36 -28.18 6.30
CA ASP A 254 -13.50 -29.09 6.42
C ASP A 254 -13.58 -30.11 5.26
N ASN A 255 -12.60 -30.10 4.33
CA ASN A 255 -12.61 -30.89 3.09
C ASN A 255 -13.87 -30.69 2.22
N THR A 256 -14.53 -29.53 2.32
CA THR A 256 -15.73 -29.19 1.54
C THR A 256 -15.43 -28.31 0.32
N PHE A 257 -14.18 -27.88 0.13
CA PHE A 257 -13.78 -27.00 -0.98
C PHE A 257 -14.17 -27.57 -2.35
N LEU A 258 -13.76 -28.81 -2.66
CA LEU A 258 -14.00 -29.42 -3.97
C LEU A 258 -15.50 -29.66 -4.25
N PRO A 259 -16.31 -30.22 -3.33
CA PRO A 259 -17.76 -30.28 -3.48
C PRO A 259 -18.40 -28.91 -3.75
N THR A 260 -18.03 -27.88 -2.98
CA THR A 260 -18.53 -26.52 -3.18
C THR A 260 -18.11 -25.96 -4.54
N TYR A 261 -16.86 -26.17 -4.95
CA TYR A 261 -16.35 -25.76 -6.25
C TYR A 261 -17.13 -26.43 -7.39
N LYS A 262 -17.36 -27.75 -7.33
CA LYS A 262 -18.16 -28.51 -8.33
C LYS A 262 -19.59 -27.96 -8.43
N LYS A 263 -20.20 -27.64 -7.28
CA LYS A 263 -21.55 -27.06 -7.20
C LYS A 263 -21.62 -25.66 -7.83
N ASN A 264 -20.65 -24.80 -7.52
CA ASN A 264 -20.68 -23.39 -7.96
C ASN A 264 -20.18 -23.21 -9.39
N ASN A 265 -19.33 -24.11 -9.89
CA ASN A 265 -18.65 -23.98 -11.19
C ASN A 265 -18.87 -25.18 -12.12
N PRO A 266 -20.12 -25.62 -12.37
CA PRO A 266 -20.38 -26.86 -13.10
C PRO A 266 -19.96 -26.82 -14.57
N LYS A 267 -19.97 -25.64 -15.22
CA LYS A 267 -19.60 -25.52 -16.64
C LYS A 267 -18.09 -25.60 -16.82
N THR A 268 -17.36 -24.85 -16.02
CA THR A 268 -15.89 -24.88 -15.95
C THR A 268 -15.41 -26.26 -15.53
N TRP A 269 -16.06 -26.89 -14.54
CA TRP A 269 -15.80 -28.28 -14.16
C TRP A 269 -15.95 -29.21 -15.35
N LYS A 270 -17.12 -29.25 -16.00
CA LYS A 270 -17.38 -30.13 -17.15
C LYS A 270 -16.42 -29.87 -18.31
N LYS A 271 -16.02 -28.62 -18.55
CA LYS A 271 -15.05 -28.27 -19.58
C LYS A 271 -13.67 -28.85 -19.28
N SER A 272 -13.22 -28.77 -18.02
CA SER A 272 -11.91 -29.29 -17.59
C SER A 272 -11.76 -30.81 -17.73
N GLN A 273 -12.86 -31.55 -17.75
CA GLN A 273 -12.87 -33.02 -17.85
C GLN A 273 -12.64 -33.54 -19.28
N LYS A 274 -12.62 -32.67 -20.29
CA LYS A 274 -12.33 -33.06 -21.68
C LYS A 274 -10.82 -33.16 -21.86
N GLU A 275 -10.32 -34.34 -22.22
CA GLU A 275 -8.88 -34.60 -22.39
C GLU A 275 -8.23 -33.74 -23.48
N GLU A 276 -9.01 -33.39 -24.51
CA GLU A 276 -8.56 -32.58 -25.64
C GLU A 276 -9.35 -31.28 -25.71
N ASP A 277 -8.93 -30.26 -24.98
CA ASP A 277 -9.29 -28.88 -25.33
C ASP A 277 -8.25 -28.36 -26.33
N PRO A 278 -8.61 -28.11 -27.60
CA PRO A 278 -7.67 -27.61 -28.60
C PRO A 278 -7.00 -26.28 -28.21
N ASP A 279 -7.59 -25.53 -27.27
CA ASP A 279 -7.02 -24.30 -26.72
C ASP A 279 -5.92 -24.54 -25.66
N PHE A 280 -5.78 -25.77 -25.14
CA PHE A 280 -4.81 -26.15 -24.10
C PHE A 280 -4.00 -27.38 -24.52
N LYS A 281 -2.84 -27.15 -25.14
CA LYS A 281 -1.90 -28.23 -25.49
C LYS A 281 -0.90 -28.48 -24.36
N GLY A 282 -0.78 -29.74 -23.90
CA GLY A 282 0.28 -30.18 -22.98
C GLY A 282 -0.05 -30.04 -21.48
N ALA A 283 0.97 -29.77 -20.66
CA ALA A 283 0.87 -29.67 -19.19
C ALA A 283 0.02 -28.48 -18.71
N GLU A 284 -0.35 -27.57 -19.61
CA GLU A 284 -1.15 -26.38 -19.34
C GLU A 284 -2.67 -26.65 -19.34
N ASN A 285 -3.07 -27.92 -19.37
CA ASN A 285 -4.49 -28.29 -19.36
C ASN A 285 -5.11 -28.03 -17.97
N LEU A 286 -6.24 -27.30 -17.95
CA LEU A 286 -7.10 -27.11 -16.78
C LEU A 286 -7.45 -28.44 -16.09
N ASN A 287 -7.50 -29.54 -16.84
CA ASN A 287 -7.64 -30.90 -16.33
C ASN A 287 -6.62 -31.23 -15.23
N TRP A 288 -5.34 -30.87 -15.42
CA TRP A 288 -4.29 -31.17 -14.43
C TRP A 288 -4.46 -30.37 -13.14
N LEU A 289 -4.86 -29.10 -13.24
CA LEU A 289 -5.23 -28.29 -12.06
C LEU A 289 -6.34 -29.00 -11.27
N ILE A 290 -7.36 -29.45 -11.98
CA ILE A 290 -8.53 -30.09 -11.38
C ILE A 290 -8.20 -31.46 -10.79
N LYS A 291 -7.45 -32.31 -11.50
CA LYS A 291 -6.94 -33.59 -10.98
C LYS A 291 -6.09 -33.39 -9.74
N GLY A 292 -5.29 -32.33 -9.68
CA GLY A 292 -4.53 -31.97 -8.47
C GLY A 292 -5.44 -31.64 -7.28
N LEU A 293 -6.58 -30.97 -7.52
CA LEU A 293 -7.57 -30.71 -6.47
C LEU A 293 -8.31 -31.98 -6.03
N GLU A 294 -8.63 -32.89 -6.96
CA GLU A 294 -9.22 -34.20 -6.66
C GLU A 294 -8.26 -35.05 -5.85
N PHE A 295 -7.01 -35.18 -6.29
CA PHE A 295 -5.98 -35.91 -5.57
C PHE A 295 -5.78 -35.35 -4.15
N LYS A 296 -5.72 -34.03 -3.98
CA LYS A 296 -5.62 -33.41 -2.66
C LYS A 296 -6.82 -33.72 -1.76
N HIS A 297 -8.01 -33.86 -2.34
CA HIS A 297 -9.23 -34.19 -1.60
C HIS A 297 -9.31 -35.67 -1.22
N GLU A 298 -8.91 -36.56 -2.13
CA GLU A 298 -8.95 -38.02 -1.94
C GLU A 298 -7.77 -38.53 -1.09
N HIS A 299 -6.59 -37.92 -1.23
CA HIS A 299 -5.33 -38.32 -0.61
C HIS A 299 -4.65 -37.15 0.12
N PRO A 300 -5.26 -36.57 1.18
CA PRO A 300 -4.77 -35.35 1.81
C PRO A 300 -3.35 -35.48 2.40
N GLU A 301 -2.99 -36.64 2.96
CA GLU A 301 -1.66 -36.86 3.54
C GLU A 301 -0.57 -37.07 2.48
N GLU A 302 -0.89 -37.76 1.38
CA GLU A 302 0.04 -37.90 0.25
C GLU A 302 0.27 -36.57 -0.45
N ALA A 303 -0.79 -35.78 -0.65
CA ALA A 303 -0.67 -34.44 -1.21
C ALA A 303 0.21 -33.52 -0.35
N LYS A 304 0.06 -33.57 0.98
CA LYS A 304 0.96 -32.84 1.90
C LYS A 304 2.41 -33.31 1.76
N LYS A 305 2.65 -34.61 1.65
CA LYS A 305 3.98 -35.18 1.47
C LYS A 305 4.62 -34.72 0.15
N ILE A 306 3.91 -34.83 -0.97
CA ILE A 306 4.37 -34.40 -2.29
C ILE A 306 4.66 -32.90 -2.30
N LEU A 307 3.78 -32.08 -1.72
CA LEU A 307 4.04 -30.63 -1.62
C LEU A 307 5.28 -30.36 -0.77
N LYS A 308 5.45 -31.06 0.36
CA LYS A 308 6.64 -30.90 1.21
C LYS A 308 7.92 -31.30 0.47
N GLU A 309 7.91 -32.38 -0.29
CA GLU A 309 9.06 -32.83 -1.09
C GLU A 309 9.37 -31.83 -2.22
N ALA A 310 8.35 -31.41 -2.98
CA ALA A 310 8.51 -30.46 -4.08
C ALA A 310 9.00 -29.07 -3.64
N PHE A 311 8.62 -28.59 -2.44
CA PHE A 311 9.03 -27.28 -1.93
C PHE A 311 10.30 -27.31 -1.06
N LEU A 312 10.76 -28.48 -0.61
CA LEU A 312 12.03 -28.60 0.11
C LEU A 312 13.22 -28.71 -0.85
N GLU A 313 13.03 -29.27 -2.05
CA GLU A 313 14.09 -29.32 -3.07
C GLU A 313 14.48 -27.92 -3.58
N ASP A 314 13.57 -26.94 -3.52
CA ASP A 314 13.83 -25.56 -3.96
C ASP A 314 14.57 -24.68 -2.92
N ILE A 315 14.79 -25.16 -1.68
CA ILE A 315 15.40 -24.34 -0.60
C ILE A 315 16.92 -24.58 -0.48
N ASP A 316 17.46 -25.65 -1.07
CA ASP A 316 18.87 -26.03 -0.94
C ASP A 316 19.78 -25.58 -2.12
N GLU A 317 19.29 -24.74 -3.06
CA GLU A 317 20.05 -24.28 -4.25
C GLU A 317 20.37 -22.77 -4.36
N GLU A 318 20.26 -21.96 -3.28
CA GLU A 318 20.78 -20.56 -3.23
C GLU A 318 21.79 -20.32 -2.09
#